data_AF-A0A5C3KB98-F1
#
_entry.id   AF-A0A5C3KB98-F1
#
_cell.length_a   1.000
_cell.length_b   1.000
_cell.length_c   1.000
_cell.angle_alpha   90.00
_cell.angle_beta   90.00
_cell.angle_gamma   90.00
#
_symmetry.space_group_name_H-M   'P 1'
#
loop_
_entity.id
_entity.type
_entity.pdbx_description
1 polymer ?
#
loop_
_entity_poly.entity_id
_entity_poly.type
_entity_poly.pdbx_seq_one_letter_code
_entity_poly.pdbx_strand_id
1 'polypeptide(L)'
;PAVSKLRKHGAPGYTEFQIIGCHPSRQDYREVYVARENSNPETLILVKFSRTYCIDLHAFCFSKGHAPRILGFEHLPGGWYGIAMEYLQDAVALENAQFETQLVELTEEFHGKGLVHGDLRNTNILCAGQRFWLIKFDWGGKDGEVEYPAYNLNPELRDGR
;
A
#
# COMPACT_ATOMS: atom_id res chain seq x y z
N PRO A 1 8.80 -11.12 13.28
CA PRO A 1 7.95 -12.01 12.46
C PRO A 1 8.76 -13.19 11.90
N ALA A 2 8.25 -14.43 11.95
CA ALA A 2 8.95 -15.61 11.41
C ALA A 2 8.85 -15.74 9.86
N VAL A 3 8.14 -14.81 9.21
CA VAL A 3 7.97 -14.81 7.75
C VAL A 3 9.21 -14.22 7.10
N SER A 4 9.90 -15.02 6.30
CA SER A 4 11.08 -14.66 5.51
C SER A 4 10.89 -14.85 4.00
N LYS A 5 9.68 -15.22 3.58
CA LYS A 5 9.32 -15.33 2.16
C LYS A 5 7.83 -15.18 1.94
N LEU A 6 7.45 -14.68 0.78
CA LEU A 6 6.07 -14.60 0.30
C LEU A 6 6.00 -15.10 -1.13
N ARG A 7 4.89 -15.74 -1.53
CA ARG A 7 4.65 -16.10 -2.94
C ARG A 7 4.79 -14.88 -3.85
N LYS A 8 5.53 -15.01 -4.95
CA LYS A 8 5.67 -13.95 -5.94
C LYS A 8 4.31 -13.57 -6.51
N HIS A 9 4.07 -12.28 -6.65
CA HIS A 9 2.83 -11.79 -7.27
C HIS A 9 2.98 -11.76 -8.79
N GLY A 10 2.09 -12.44 -9.51
CA GLY A 10 2.13 -12.50 -10.99
C GLY A 10 3.22 -13.40 -11.59
N ALA A 11 3.97 -14.15 -10.79
CA ALA A 11 5.01 -15.08 -11.25
C ALA A 11 5.13 -16.29 -10.32
N PRO A 12 5.61 -17.46 -10.81
CA PRO A 12 5.90 -18.60 -9.94
C PRO A 12 7.09 -18.32 -9.02
N GLY A 13 7.09 -18.96 -7.85
CA GLY A 13 8.19 -18.91 -6.87
C GLY A 13 7.92 -17.98 -5.68
N TYR A 14 8.99 -17.62 -4.97
CA TYR A 14 8.94 -16.85 -3.74
C TYR A 14 9.87 -15.64 -3.81
N THR A 15 9.44 -14.52 -3.23
CA THR A 15 10.30 -13.41 -2.83
C THR A 15 10.79 -13.72 -1.44
N GLU A 16 12.09 -14.01 -1.31
CA GLU A 16 12.74 -14.31 -0.04
C GLU A 16 13.47 -13.08 0.48
N PHE A 17 13.37 -12.83 1.78
CA PHE A 17 13.88 -11.63 2.41
C PHE A 17 14.23 -11.83 3.88
N GLN A 18 15.06 -10.93 4.38
CA GLN A 18 15.37 -10.80 5.80
C GLN A 18 14.88 -9.45 6.31
N ILE A 19 13.95 -9.45 7.27
CA ILE A 19 13.52 -8.22 7.96
C ILE A 19 14.70 -7.69 8.79
N ILE A 20 15.07 -6.44 8.54
CA ILE A 20 16.22 -5.78 9.21
C ILE A 20 15.79 -4.73 10.24
N GLY A 21 14.52 -4.30 10.20
CA GLY A 21 14.00 -3.35 11.19
C GLY A 21 12.59 -2.86 10.87
N CYS A 22 12.02 -2.10 11.79
CA CYS A 22 10.78 -1.35 11.56
C CYS A 22 11.05 -0.14 10.66
N HIS A 23 10.05 0.28 9.90
CA HIS A 23 10.19 1.48 9.08
C HIS A 23 10.37 2.75 9.96
N PRO A 24 11.41 3.57 9.76
CA PRO A 24 11.83 4.59 10.71
C PRO A 24 10.83 5.75 10.90
N SER A 25 9.87 5.93 9.98
CA SER A 25 8.98 7.09 9.98
C SER A 25 7.66 6.96 10.75
N ARG A 26 7.23 5.80 11.29
CA ARG A 26 5.91 5.73 11.98
C ARG A 26 5.74 4.68 13.09
N GLN A 27 5.15 5.19 14.19
CA GLN A 27 4.16 4.69 15.17
C GLN A 27 3.94 3.16 15.29
N ASP A 28 4.08 2.65 16.51
CA ASP A 28 4.06 1.26 17.01
C ASP A 28 2.89 0.34 16.59
N TYR A 29 1.92 0.82 15.81
CA TYR A 29 0.73 0.07 15.40
C TYR A 29 0.70 -0.29 13.90
N ARG A 30 1.74 0.06 13.13
CA ARG A 30 1.82 -0.31 11.70
C ARG A 30 2.82 -1.44 11.52
N GLU A 31 2.30 -2.60 11.11
CA GLU A 31 3.09 -3.80 10.80
C GLU A 31 3.82 -3.65 9.45
N VAL A 32 4.67 -2.63 9.32
CA VAL A 32 5.47 -2.33 8.12
C VAL A 32 6.96 -2.34 8.49
N TYR A 33 7.71 -3.14 7.75
CA TYR A 33 9.09 -3.48 8.03
C TYR A 33 9.95 -3.22 6.80
N VAL A 34 11.19 -2.81 7.03
CA VAL A 34 12.22 -2.79 5.99
C VAL A 34 12.90 -4.16 5.99
N ALA A 35 13.09 -4.72 4.80
CA ALA A 35 13.77 -6.00 4.61
C ALA A 35 14.78 -5.92 3.47
N ARG A 36 15.80 -6.78 3.50
CA ARG A 36 16.71 -7.02 2.37
C ARG A 36 16.23 -8.21 1.56
N GLU A 37 16.23 -8.09 0.24
CA GLU A 37 15.96 -9.22 -0.63
C GLU A 37 17.15 -10.20 -0.62
N ASN A 38 16.89 -11.51 -0.48
CA ASN A 38 17.96 -12.50 -0.39
C ASN A 38 18.73 -12.65 -1.71
N SER A 39 18.06 -12.50 -2.86
CA SER A 39 18.69 -12.58 -4.18
C SER A 39 19.58 -11.38 -4.50
N ASN A 40 19.34 -10.24 -3.86
CA ASN A 40 20.14 -9.03 -4.02
C ASN A 40 20.15 -8.25 -2.69
N PRO A 41 21.14 -8.48 -1.81
CA PRO A 41 21.19 -7.88 -0.48
C PRO A 41 21.26 -6.35 -0.44
N GLU A 42 21.67 -5.72 -1.54
CA GLU A 42 21.67 -4.25 -1.69
C GLU A 42 20.25 -3.70 -1.95
N THR A 43 19.31 -4.56 -2.36
CA THR A 43 17.92 -4.16 -2.61
C THR A 43 17.12 -4.20 -1.32
N LEU A 44 16.66 -3.03 -0.90
CA LEU A 44 15.69 -2.88 0.17
C LEU A 44 14.26 -3.01 -0.36
N ILE A 45 13.41 -3.65 0.42
CA ILE A 45 11.99 -3.82 0.16
C ILE A 45 11.18 -3.45 1.40
N LEU A 46 9.89 -3.18 1.20
CA LEU A 46 8.93 -3.06 2.30
C LEU A 46 8.14 -4.35 2.44
N VAL A 47 8.05 -4.85 3.67
CA VAL A 47 7.22 -5.97 4.05
C VAL A 47 6.14 -5.47 4.99
N LYS A 48 4.89 -5.68 4.62
CA LYS A 48 3.72 -5.29 5.39
C LYS A 48 2.89 -6.51 5.76
N PHE A 49 2.32 -6.47 6.97
CA PHE A 49 1.25 -7.36 7.37
C PHE A 49 -0.02 -6.56 7.58
N SER A 50 -1.15 -7.03 7.03
CA SER A 50 -2.45 -6.37 7.21
C SER A 50 -3.57 -7.40 7.22
N ARG A 51 -4.66 -7.14 7.93
CA ARG A 51 -5.86 -8.00 7.86
C ARG A 51 -6.77 -7.69 6.67
N THR A 52 -6.62 -6.51 6.10
CA THR A 52 -7.35 -6.05 4.93
C THR A 52 -6.35 -5.48 3.94
N TYR A 53 -6.49 -5.83 2.66
CA TYR A 53 -5.63 -5.32 1.62
C TYR A 53 -6.26 -5.52 0.24
N CYS A 54 -6.50 -4.43 -0.49
CA CYS A 54 -7.00 -4.53 -1.85
C CYS A 54 -5.84 -4.67 -2.83
N ILE A 55 -5.47 -5.91 -3.14
CA ILE A 55 -4.46 -6.21 -4.15
C ILE A 55 -4.90 -5.78 -5.56
N ASP A 56 -6.19 -5.84 -5.85
CA ASP A 56 -6.73 -5.46 -7.17
C ASP A 56 -6.59 -3.95 -7.44
N LEU A 57 -6.93 -3.11 -6.46
CA LEU A 57 -6.72 -1.66 -6.56
C LEU A 57 -5.24 -1.31 -6.64
N HIS A 58 -4.40 -1.98 -5.84
CA HIS A 58 -2.95 -1.79 -5.93
C HIS A 58 -2.45 -2.13 -7.34
N ALA A 59 -2.78 -3.31 -7.86
CA ALA A 59 -2.37 -3.74 -9.19
C ALA A 59 -2.89 -2.79 -10.28
N PHE A 60 -4.11 -2.27 -10.14
CA PHE A 60 -4.66 -1.25 -11.03
C PHE A 60 -3.81 0.02 -11.02
N CYS A 61 -3.57 0.62 -9.85
CA CYS A 61 -2.74 1.83 -9.73
C CYS A 61 -1.29 1.59 -10.19
N PHE A 62 -0.73 0.40 -9.93
CA PHE A 62 0.60 0.01 -10.43
C PHE A 62 0.63 -0.04 -11.97
N SER A 63 -0.41 -0.60 -12.60
CA SER A 63 -0.52 -0.63 -14.07
C SER A 63 -0.59 0.76 -14.71
N LYS A 64 -1.00 1.78 -13.93
CA LYS A 64 -1.01 3.19 -14.31
C LYS A 64 0.28 3.94 -13.95
N GLY A 65 1.24 3.26 -13.31
CA GLY A 65 2.50 3.85 -12.87
C GLY A 65 2.43 4.61 -11.55
N HIS A 66 1.34 4.43 -10.79
CA HIS A 66 0.99 5.22 -9.60
C HIS A 66 0.82 4.38 -8.32
N ALA A 67 1.45 3.22 -8.25
CA ALA A 67 1.59 2.47 -7.00
C ALA A 67 2.92 1.70 -6.98
N PRO A 68 3.45 1.33 -5.82
CA PRO A 68 4.65 0.52 -5.74
C PRO A 68 4.50 -0.84 -6.44
N ARG A 69 5.56 -1.40 -7.00
CA ARG A 69 5.54 -2.79 -7.47
C ARG A 69 5.36 -3.76 -6.31
N ILE A 70 4.37 -4.66 -6.41
CA ILE A 70 4.27 -5.83 -5.53
C ILE A 70 5.28 -6.89 -5.97
N LEU A 71 6.10 -7.34 -5.02
CA LEU A 71 7.08 -8.40 -5.19
C LEU A 71 6.50 -9.75 -4.75
N GLY A 72 5.77 -9.74 -3.63
CA GLY A 72 5.11 -10.93 -3.10
C GLY A 72 3.81 -10.59 -2.37
N PHE A 73 2.84 -11.49 -2.48
CA PHE A 73 1.53 -11.35 -1.85
C PHE A 73 0.98 -12.72 -1.46
N GLU A 74 0.63 -12.89 -0.19
CA GLU A 74 0.15 -14.16 0.31
C GLU A 74 -0.88 -13.99 1.43
N HIS A 75 -1.95 -14.80 1.41
CA HIS A 75 -2.83 -14.95 2.55
C HIS A 75 -2.20 -15.92 3.56
N LEU A 76 -1.99 -15.42 4.77
CA LEU A 76 -1.33 -16.06 5.89
C LEU A 76 -2.36 -16.56 6.92
N PRO A 77 -1.98 -17.52 7.79
CA PRO A 77 -2.83 -17.96 8.88
C PRO A 77 -3.35 -16.81 9.75
N GLY A 78 -4.56 -16.97 10.29
CA GLY A 78 -5.19 -15.96 11.15
C GLY A 78 -5.80 -14.77 10.41
N GLY A 79 -6.03 -14.88 9.10
CA GLY A 79 -6.67 -13.83 8.29
C GLY A 79 -5.76 -12.64 8.00
N TRP A 80 -4.46 -12.88 7.92
CA TRP A 80 -3.48 -11.86 7.59
C TRP A 80 -3.07 -11.96 6.13
N TYR A 81 -2.69 -10.83 5.55
CA TYR A 81 -1.96 -10.75 4.30
C TYR A 81 -0.51 -10.41 4.62
N GLY A 82 0.42 -11.09 3.96
CA GLY A 82 1.80 -10.66 3.84
C GLY A 82 1.98 -9.99 2.48
N ILE A 83 2.54 -8.78 2.47
CA ILE A 83 2.76 -7.98 1.27
C ILE A 83 4.22 -7.54 1.23
N ALA A 84 4.99 -8.04 0.27
CA ALA A 84 6.32 -7.52 -0.08
C ALA A 84 6.19 -6.60 -1.29
N MET A 85 6.70 -5.38 -1.20
CA MET A 85 6.64 -4.38 -2.26
C MET A 85 7.96 -3.60 -2.36
N GLU A 86 8.18 -2.93 -3.49
CA GLU A 86 9.36 -2.08 -3.66
C GLU A 86 9.43 -0.98 -2.59
N TYR A 87 10.66 -0.65 -2.18
CA TYR A 87 10.90 0.47 -1.27
C TYR A 87 11.26 1.73 -2.05
N LEU A 88 10.40 2.75 -1.97
CA LEU A 88 10.59 4.04 -2.62
C LEU A 88 11.45 4.96 -1.74
N GLN A 89 12.75 4.72 -1.69
CA GLN A 89 13.67 5.35 -0.72
C GLN A 89 13.72 6.89 -0.81
N ASP A 90 13.64 7.45 -2.01
CA ASP A 90 13.72 8.90 -2.25
C ASP A 90 12.35 9.58 -2.28
N ALA A 91 11.26 8.83 -2.07
CA ALA A 91 9.91 9.38 -2.14
C ALA A 91 9.47 9.93 -0.77
N VAL A 92 8.87 11.11 -0.79
CA VAL A 92 8.35 11.81 0.39
C VAL A 92 6.84 11.89 0.35
N ALA A 93 6.20 12.11 1.50
CA ALA A 93 4.75 12.35 1.50
C ALA A 93 4.42 13.63 0.73
N LEU A 94 3.31 13.62 0.01
CA LEU A 94 2.84 14.80 -0.72
C LEU A 94 2.45 15.90 0.26
N GLU A 95 3.07 17.08 0.16
CA GLU A 95 2.74 18.23 1.03
C GLU A 95 1.80 19.23 0.35
N ASN A 96 1.88 19.35 -0.98
CA ASN A 96 1.17 20.36 -1.78
C ASN A 96 0.32 19.73 -2.89
N ALA A 97 -0.55 20.50 -3.54
CA ALA A 97 -1.45 20.03 -4.61
C ALA A 97 -0.75 19.75 -5.97
N GLN A 98 0.50 19.30 -5.97
CA GLN A 98 1.34 19.18 -7.19
C GLN A 98 0.74 18.28 -8.28
N PHE A 99 -0.09 17.30 -7.91
CA PHE A 99 -0.64 16.28 -8.82
C PHE A 99 -2.16 16.27 -8.85
N GLU A 100 -2.81 17.41 -8.55
CA GLU A 100 -4.28 17.47 -8.40
C GLU A 100 -5.01 16.88 -9.62
N THR A 101 -4.68 17.33 -10.83
CA THR A 101 -5.30 16.81 -12.06
C THR A 101 -5.08 15.31 -12.22
N GLN A 102 -3.84 14.83 -12.09
CA GLN A 102 -3.55 13.40 -12.28
C GLN A 102 -4.17 12.52 -11.17
N LEU A 103 -4.30 13.05 -9.94
CA LEU A 103 -4.96 12.35 -8.84
C LEU A 103 -6.46 12.25 -9.07
N VAL A 104 -7.10 13.32 -9.57
CA VAL A 104 -8.52 13.30 -9.94
C VAL A 104 -8.75 12.29 -11.06
N GLU A 105 -7.97 12.35 -12.14
CA GLU A 105 -8.07 11.42 -13.27
C GLU A 105 -7.90 9.96 -12.80
N LEU A 106 -6.85 9.65 -12.05
CA LEU A 106 -6.62 8.30 -11.53
C LEU A 106 -7.78 7.82 -10.64
N THR A 107 -8.34 8.73 -9.84
CA THR A 107 -9.47 8.45 -8.94
C THR A 107 -10.73 8.13 -9.72
N GLU A 108 -11.06 8.93 -10.73
CA GLU A 108 -12.18 8.67 -11.64
C GLU A 108 -12.01 7.33 -12.36
N GLU A 109 -10.79 6.98 -12.77
CA GLU A 109 -10.54 5.72 -13.46
C GLU A 109 -10.77 4.48 -12.57
N PHE A 110 -10.30 4.47 -11.31
CA PHE A 110 -10.58 3.34 -10.43
C PHE A 110 -12.03 3.33 -9.93
N HIS A 111 -12.66 4.49 -9.74
CA HIS A 111 -14.10 4.58 -9.45
C HIS A 111 -14.93 4.02 -10.62
N GLY A 112 -14.53 4.28 -11.87
CA GLY A 112 -15.14 3.70 -13.06
C GLY A 112 -15.03 2.18 -13.14
N LYS A 113 -14.15 1.57 -12.34
CA LYS A 113 -14.04 0.11 -12.14
C LYS A 113 -14.80 -0.41 -10.92
N GLY A 114 -15.53 0.47 -10.23
CA GLY A 114 -16.20 0.16 -8.96
C GLY A 114 -15.23 -0.10 -7.83
N LEU A 115 -14.00 0.42 -7.89
CA LEU A 115 -13.02 0.34 -6.81
C LEU A 115 -12.94 1.68 -6.08
N VAL A 116 -12.66 1.66 -4.78
CA VAL A 116 -12.42 2.85 -3.95
C VAL A 116 -11.15 2.65 -3.11
N HIS A 117 -10.42 3.72 -2.80
CA HIS A 117 -9.21 3.63 -1.96
C HIS A 117 -9.50 3.58 -0.45
N GLY A 118 -10.55 4.27 -0.01
CA GLY A 118 -11.00 4.29 1.40
C GLY A 118 -10.15 5.08 2.40
N ASP A 119 -8.96 5.57 2.05
CA ASP A 119 -8.10 6.41 2.93
C ASP A 119 -7.21 7.33 2.09
N LEU A 120 -7.77 7.98 1.07
CA LEU A 120 -6.98 8.87 0.20
C LEU A 120 -6.70 10.20 0.91
N ARG A 121 -5.43 10.49 1.14
CA ARG A 121 -4.93 11.72 1.78
C ARG A 121 -3.45 11.91 1.46
N ASN A 122 -2.97 13.15 1.58
CA ASN A 122 -1.57 13.53 1.40
C ASN A 122 -0.56 12.56 2.01
N THR A 123 -0.79 12.07 3.25
CA THR A 123 0.15 11.15 3.91
C THR A 123 0.16 9.71 3.40
N ASN A 124 -0.75 9.37 2.48
CA ASN A 124 -0.84 8.11 1.77
C ASN A 124 -0.54 8.28 0.26
N ILE A 125 0.00 9.44 -0.11
CA ILE A 125 0.51 9.74 -1.45
C ILE A 125 1.99 10.05 -1.28
N LEU A 126 2.85 9.26 -1.91
CA LEU A 126 4.28 9.53 -1.98
C LEU A 126 4.61 10.22 -3.30
N CYS A 127 5.62 11.08 -3.33
CA CYS A 127 6.10 11.70 -4.56
C CYS A 127 7.62 11.86 -4.60
N ALA A 128 8.15 11.90 -5.83
CA ALA A 128 9.54 12.19 -6.13
C ALA A 128 9.60 12.82 -7.53
N GLY A 129 10.07 14.07 -7.63
CA GLY A 129 10.06 14.83 -8.88
C GLY A 129 8.65 15.00 -9.44
N GLN A 130 8.41 14.51 -10.65
CA GLN A 130 7.11 14.57 -11.36
C GLN A 130 6.31 13.26 -11.26
N ARG A 131 6.66 12.37 -10.33
CA ARG A 131 5.98 11.08 -10.13
C ARG A 131 5.36 11.03 -8.75
N PHE A 132 4.21 10.37 -8.66
CA PHE A 132 3.55 10.05 -7.40
C PHE A 132 3.11 8.60 -7.36
N TRP A 133 2.95 8.08 -6.14
CA TRP A 133 2.50 6.74 -5.83
C TRP A 133 1.45 6.78 -4.73
N LEU A 134 0.31 6.15 -4.97
CA LEU A 134 -0.65 5.81 -3.92
C LEU A 134 -0.10 4.63 -3.12
N ILE A 135 -0.21 4.73 -1.79
CA ILE A 135 0.11 3.65 -0.85
C ILE A 135 -1.09 3.41 0.06
N LYS A 136 -1.02 2.43 0.98
CA LYS A 136 -2.05 2.24 2.02
C LYS A 136 -3.41 1.77 1.49
N PHE A 137 -3.39 0.75 0.63
CA PHE A 137 -4.58 0.04 0.11
C PHE A 137 -5.33 -0.86 1.13
N ASP A 138 -5.19 -0.62 2.44
CA ASP A 138 -5.80 -1.47 3.48
C ASP A 138 -7.32 -1.35 3.52
N TRP A 139 -7.82 -0.15 3.21
CA TRP A 139 -9.25 0.17 3.21
C TRP A 139 -9.81 0.31 1.80
N GLY A 140 -9.02 -0.11 0.81
CA GLY A 140 -9.49 -0.16 -0.56
C GLY A 140 -10.35 -1.39 -0.80
N GLY A 141 -11.10 -1.36 -1.90
CA GLY A 141 -11.92 -2.50 -2.32
C GLY A 141 -13.03 -2.03 -3.24
N LYS A 142 -14.10 -2.81 -3.33
CA LYS A 142 -15.25 -2.46 -4.17
C LYS A 142 -16.13 -1.42 -3.49
N ASP A 143 -16.63 -0.49 -4.29
CA ASP A 143 -17.61 0.50 -3.84
C ASP A 143 -18.85 -0.18 -3.25
N GLY A 144 -19.32 0.34 -2.11
CA GLY A 144 -20.42 -0.23 -1.33
C GLY A 144 -20.11 -1.53 -0.57
N GLU A 145 -18.94 -2.16 -0.78
CA GLU A 145 -18.55 -3.40 -0.09
C GLU A 145 -17.50 -3.18 1.02
N VAL A 146 -16.69 -2.13 0.92
CA VAL A 146 -15.67 -1.79 1.93
C VAL A 146 -16.05 -0.56 2.72
N GLU A 147 -15.67 -0.55 4.00
CA GLU A 147 -15.93 0.56 4.90
C GLU A 147 -14.66 0.98 5.65
N TYR A 148 -14.44 2.28 5.75
CA TYR A 148 -13.41 2.82 6.63
C TYR A 148 -13.85 2.69 8.09
N PRO A 149 -12.96 2.28 9.02
CA PRO A 149 -13.38 2.03 10.40
C PRO A 149 -13.89 3.28 11.09
N ALA A 150 -15.15 3.24 11.52
CA ALA A 150 -15.81 4.41 12.11
C ALA A 150 -15.44 4.66 13.58
N TYR A 151 -14.92 3.66 14.31
CA TYR A 151 -14.77 3.73 15.77
C TYR A 151 -13.82 4.82 16.27
N ASN A 152 -12.88 5.27 15.43
CA ASN A 152 -11.94 6.37 15.72
C ASN A 152 -12.11 7.58 14.78
N LEU A 153 -13.17 7.63 13.96
CA LEU A 153 -13.44 8.83 13.16
C LEU A 153 -13.79 10.00 14.08
N ASN A 154 -13.33 11.19 13.73
CA ASN A 154 -13.82 12.44 14.31
C ASN A 154 -15.36 12.43 14.21
N PRO A 155 -16.10 12.73 15.30
CA PRO A 155 -17.57 12.83 15.27
C PRO A 155 -18.12 13.61 14.08
N GLU A 156 -17.47 14.70 13.66
CA GLU A 156 -17.87 15.50 12.49
C GLU A 156 -17.93 14.67 11.18
N LEU A 157 -17.10 13.64 11.06
CA LEU A 157 -17.08 12.72 9.90
C LEU A 157 -18.08 11.57 10.04
N ARG A 158 -18.65 11.35 11.23
CA ARG A 158 -19.68 10.33 11.47
C ARG A 158 -21.08 10.87 11.18
N ASP A 159 -21.31 12.13 11.53
CA ASP A 159 -22.64 12.76 11.49
C ASP A 159 -23.05 13.27 10.10
N GLY A 160 -22.10 13.28 9.14
CA GLY A 160 -22.32 13.70 7.75
C GLY A 160 -22.58 12.57 6.76
N ARG A 161 -22.83 11.33 7.24
CA ARG A 161 -23.24 10.19 6.41
C ARG A 161 -24.76 10.07 6.32
#